data_AF-M0DGH8-F1
#
_entry.id   AF-M0DGH8-F1
#
_cell.length_a   1.000
_cell.length_b   1.000
_cell.length_c   1.000
_cell.angle_alpha   90.00
_cell.angle_beta   90.00
_cell.angle_gamma   90.00
#
_symmetry.space_group_name_H-M   'P 1'
#
loop_
_entity.id
_entity.type
_entity.pdbx_description
1 polymer ?
#
loop_
_entity_poly.entity_id
_entity_poly.type
_entity_poly.pdbx_seq_one_letter_code
_entity_poly.pdbx_strand_id
1 'polypeptide(L)'
;MTVAVIQFGGSNCDRDAVRALEHLGIDAERVWHEDGLPADATGIVLPGGFSYGDYLRAGAMAARSPIMGDVRDAAAEGTPVLGVCNGAQVGCESGLTEGAFTTNESARFQCEHVFLRVENAETPWTAAYEEGDVIELPIAHGEGRFELSEDRYETLVEEDRILFRYCDAEGNVTPEANPNGSRGNVAGVRGEFENVGVLMPHPERASLPDLNASTDGAGVLRGFEGI
;
A
#
# COMPACT_ATOMS: atom_id res chain seq x y z
N MET A 1 -2.64 -4.42 -21.71
CA MET A 1 -2.63 -3.16 -20.91
C MET A 1 -3.49 -3.42 -19.70
N THR A 2 -2.92 -4.13 -18.76
CA THR A 2 -3.67 -4.74 -17.68
C THR A 2 -2.83 -4.60 -16.41
N VAL A 3 -3.46 -4.19 -15.32
CA VAL A 3 -2.81 -4.14 -14.01
C VAL A 3 -2.69 -5.57 -13.48
N ALA A 4 -1.46 -6.01 -13.24
CA ALA A 4 -1.16 -7.32 -12.68
C ALA A 4 -1.33 -7.30 -11.15
N VAL A 5 -2.38 -7.96 -10.64
CA VAL A 5 -2.61 -8.15 -9.21
C VAL A 5 -1.95 -9.47 -8.78
N ILE A 6 -0.84 -9.39 -8.06
CA ILE A 6 -0.02 -10.58 -7.77
C ILE A 6 -0.67 -11.45 -6.69
N GLN A 7 -1.00 -12.69 -7.03
CA GLN A 7 -1.53 -13.67 -6.10
C GLN A 7 -0.40 -14.51 -5.50
N PHE A 8 -0.05 -14.25 -4.24
CA PHE A 8 0.82 -15.12 -3.46
C PHE A 8 0.02 -16.23 -2.76
N GLY A 9 0.69 -17.32 -2.38
CA GLY A 9 0.08 -18.30 -1.49
C GLY A 9 -0.38 -17.65 -0.19
N GLY A 10 -1.69 -17.64 0.10
CA GLY A 10 -2.27 -17.02 1.31
C GLY A 10 -2.70 -15.56 1.19
N SER A 11 -2.45 -14.89 0.05
CA SER A 11 -3.09 -13.61 -0.26
C SER A 11 -4.62 -13.75 -0.25
N ASN A 12 -5.33 -12.71 0.20
CA ASN A 12 -6.79 -12.77 0.30
C ASN A 12 -7.52 -11.50 -0.17
N CYS A 13 -6.79 -10.41 -0.42
CA CYS A 13 -7.37 -9.18 -0.97
C CYS A 13 -7.15 -9.06 -2.50
N ASP A 14 -6.61 -10.10 -3.17
CA ASP A 14 -6.36 -10.06 -4.62
C ASP A 14 -7.65 -9.86 -5.44
N ARG A 15 -8.75 -10.48 -5.01
CA ARG A 15 -10.07 -10.30 -5.65
C ARG A 15 -10.66 -8.93 -5.37
N ASP A 16 -10.45 -8.41 -4.16
CA ASP A 16 -10.93 -7.08 -3.76
C ASP A 16 -10.24 -6.01 -4.61
N ALA A 17 -8.92 -6.13 -4.79
CA ALA A 17 -8.13 -5.23 -5.64
C ALA A 17 -8.59 -5.26 -7.10
N VAL A 18 -8.74 -6.45 -7.71
CA VAL A 18 -9.28 -6.57 -9.07
C VAL A 18 -10.68 -5.95 -9.16
N ARG A 19 -11.56 -6.24 -8.20
CA ARG A 19 -12.93 -5.73 -8.23
C ARG A 19 -12.97 -4.20 -8.14
N ALA A 20 -12.10 -3.59 -7.32
CA ALA A 20 -12.00 -2.15 -7.18
C ALA A 20 -11.45 -1.49 -8.46
N LEU A 21 -10.42 -2.05 -9.06
CA LEU A 21 -9.86 -1.55 -10.33
C LEU A 21 -10.88 -1.66 -11.48
N GLU A 22 -11.55 -2.81 -11.61
CA GLU A 22 -12.62 -3.00 -12.60
C GLU A 22 -13.76 -1.98 -12.42
N HIS A 23 -14.14 -1.66 -11.18
CA HIS A 23 -15.16 -0.65 -10.89
C HIS A 23 -14.77 0.75 -11.40
N LEU A 24 -13.48 1.06 -11.36
CA LEU A 24 -12.91 2.32 -11.87
C LEU A 24 -12.68 2.29 -13.39
N GLY A 25 -12.96 1.16 -14.06
CA GLY A 25 -12.73 0.99 -15.49
C GLY A 25 -11.28 0.66 -15.86
N ILE A 26 -10.47 0.27 -14.87
CA ILE A 26 -9.07 -0.12 -15.05
C ILE A 26 -9.03 -1.64 -15.22
N ASP A 27 -8.49 -2.10 -16.36
CA ASP A 27 -8.36 -3.53 -16.63
C ASP A 27 -7.32 -4.15 -15.68
N ALA A 28 -7.69 -5.24 -15.01
CA ALA A 28 -6.86 -5.87 -14.00
C ALA A 28 -7.05 -7.39 -14.00
N GLU A 29 -5.97 -8.12 -13.81
CA GLU A 29 -6.00 -9.58 -13.73
C GLU A 29 -5.16 -10.09 -12.57
N ARG A 30 -5.52 -11.28 -12.06
CA ARG A 30 -4.74 -11.94 -11.01
C ARG A 30 -3.65 -12.77 -11.66
N VAL A 31 -2.41 -12.54 -11.25
CA VAL A 31 -1.22 -13.23 -11.76
C VAL A 31 -0.65 -14.12 -10.67
N TRP A 32 -0.51 -15.42 -10.94
CA TRP A 32 0.08 -16.34 -9.98
C TRP A 32 1.57 -16.04 -9.80
N HIS A 33 2.04 -16.02 -8.54
CA HIS A 33 3.39 -15.56 -8.20
C HIS A 33 4.55 -16.40 -8.76
N GLU A 34 4.28 -17.57 -9.35
CA GLU A 34 5.27 -18.45 -9.99
C GLU A 34 5.28 -18.34 -11.53
N ASP A 35 4.29 -17.69 -12.14
CA ASP A 35 4.10 -17.69 -13.60
C ASP A 35 4.87 -16.56 -14.32
N GLY A 36 5.54 -15.69 -13.55
CA GLY A 36 6.24 -14.50 -14.07
C GLY A 36 5.28 -13.34 -14.37
N LEU A 37 5.84 -12.14 -14.53
CA LEU A 37 5.05 -10.95 -14.85
C LEU A 37 4.63 -10.96 -16.34
N PRO A 38 3.36 -10.72 -16.68
CA PRO A 38 2.92 -10.58 -18.08
C PRO A 38 3.66 -9.44 -18.80
N ALA A 39 4.05 -9.68 -20.05
CA ALA A 39 4.83 -8.71 -20.83
C ALA A 39 4.06 -7.42 -21.18
N ASP A 40 2.72 -7.44 -21.11
CA ASP A 40 1.85 -6.29 -21.36
C ASP A 40 1.24 -5.70 -20.09
N ALA A 41 1.79 -6.04 -18.93
CA ALA A 41 1.45 -5.45 -17.65
C ALA A 41 1.79 -3.95 -17.66
N THR A 42 0.81 -3.10 -17.38
CA THR A 42 0.97 -1.63 -17.35
C THR A 42 1.01 -1.08 -15.93
N GLY A 43 0.76 -1.92 -14.93
CA GLY A 43 0.83 -1.60 -13.51
C GLY A 43 0.82 -2.88 -12.69
N ILE A 44 1.22 -2.77 -11.43
CA ILE A 44 1.38 -3.92 -10.53
C ILE A 44 0.75 -3.59 -9.18
N VAL A 45 -0.08 -4.50 -8.67
CA VAL A 45 -0.57 -4.45 -7.29
C VAL A 45 0.00 -5.63 -6.53
N LEU A 46 0.66 -5.35 -5.41
CA LEU A 46 0.92 -6.34 -4.36
C LEU A 46 -0.25 -6.25 -3.37
N PRO A 47 -1.15 -7.25 -3.34
CA PRO A 47 -2.40 -7.14 -2.58
C PRO A 47 -2.21 -7.42 -1.09
N GLY A 48 -3.20 -7.01 -0.30
CA GLY A 48 -3.28 -7.35 1.11
C GLY A 48 -3.60 -8.82 1.40
N GLY A 49 -3.51 -9.18 2.68
CA GLY A 49 -3.88 -10.50 3.20
C GLY A 49 -2.86 -11.05 4.18
N PHE A 50 -2.63 -12.37 4.13
CA PHE A 50 -1.71 -13.08 5.01
C PHE A 50 -0.88 -14.04 4.17
N SER A 51 -0.04 -13.52 3.29
CA SER A 51 0.79 -14.37 2.43
C SER A 51 1.64 -15.32 3.30
N TYR A 52 1.54 -16.61 3.00
CA TYR A 52 2.12 -17.71 3.78
C TYR A 52 1.73 -17.71 5.26
N GLY A 53 0.58 -17.15 5.60
CA GLY A 53 0.07 -17.04 6.98
C GLY A 53 0.93 -16.16 7.87
N ASP A 54 1.80 -15.32 7.31
CA ASP A 54 2.81 -14.52 8.01
C ASP A 54 3.72 -15.36 8.94
N TYR A 55 3.91 -16.64 8.64
CA TYR A 55 4.55 -17.62 9.54
C TYR A 55 5.98 -17.30 9.98
N LEU A 56 6.77 -16.65 9.13
CA LEU A 56 8.12 -16.19 9.50
C LEU A 56 8.07 -14.76 10.03
N ARG A 57 7.52 -13.87 9.20
CA ARG A 57 7.23 -12.46 9.41
C ARG A 57 6.32 -12.04 8.25
N ALA A 58 5.43 -11.10 8.46
CA ALA A 58 4.50 -10.71 7.41
C ALA A 58 5.24 -10.22 6.15
N GLY A 59 4.83 -10.75 4.99
CA GLY A 59 5.43 -10.47 3.68
C GLY A 59 6.82 -11.10 3.40
N ALA A 60 7.56 -11.57 4.41
CA ALA A 60 8.96 -11.99 4.25
C ALA A 60 9.15 -13.20 3.31
N MET A 61 8.21 -14.15 3.33
CA MET A 61 8.25 -15.31 2.42
C MET A 61 7.83 -14.92 1.00
N ALA A 62 6.78 -14.13 0.85
CA ALA A 62 6.28 -13.67 -0.45
C ALA A 62 7.28 -12.76 -1.18
N ALA A 63 8.05 -11.95 -0.45
CA ALA A 63 9.13 -11.13 -1.00
C ALA A 63 10.25 -11.93 -1.70
N ARG A 64 10.33 -13.25 -1.44
CA ARG A 64 11.27 -14.17 -2.08
C ARG A 64 10.65 -15.00 -3.20
N SER A 65 9.41 -14.70 -3.56
CA SER A 65 8.72 -15.33 -4.70
C SER A 65 9.44 -15.03 -6.02
N PRO A 66 9.45 -15.97 -7.00
CA PRO A 66 10.08 -15.76 -8.30
C PRO A 66 9.68 -14.46 -9.00
N ILE A 67 8.39 -14.14 -9.04
CA ILE A 67 7.86 -12.93 -9.71
C ILE A 67 8.41 -11.61 -9.14
N MET A 68 8.91 -11.59 -7.90
CA MET A 68 9.44 -10.35 -7.31
C MET A 68 10.73 -9.87 -7.99
N GLY A 69 11.41 -10.73 -8.76
CA GLY A 69 12.46 -10.29 -9.68
C GLY A 69 11.88 -9.34 -10.73
N ASP A 70 10.93 -9.84 -11.51
CA ASP A 70 10.25 -9.10 -12.57
C ASP A 70 9.58 -7.81 -12.06
N VAL A 71 8.96 -7.84 -10.87
CA VAL A 71 8.34 -6.65 -10.27
C VAL A 71 9.38 -5.55 -10.00
N ARG A 72 10.58 -5.90 -9.51
CA ARG A 72 11.64 -4.91 -9.28
C ARG A 72 12.18 -4.35 -10.58
N ASP A 73 12.36 -5.19 -11.59
CA ASP A 73 12.83 -4.76 -12.90
C ASP A 73 11.80 -3.81 -13.54
N ALA A 74 10.51 -4.17 -13.52
CA ALA A 74 9.43 -3.33 -14.01
C ALA A 74 9.31 -1.99 -13.25
N ALA A 75 9.48 -2.00 -11.92
CA ALA A 75 9.49 -0.80 -11.11
C ALA A 75 10.64 0.15 -11.49
N ALA A 76 11.84 -0.40 -11.73
CA ALA A 76 13.00 0.37 -12.17
C ALA A 76 12.83 0.95 -13.59
N GLU A 77 12.02 0.31 -14.43
CA GLU A 77 11.62 0.79 -15.76
C GLU A 77 10.48 1.81 -15.72
N GLY A 78 9.93 2.13 -14.54
CA GLY A 78 8.90 3.14 -14.34
C GLY A 78 7.46 2.60 -14.28
N THR A 79 7.27 1.27 -14.30
CA THR A 79 5.94 0.65 -14.20
C THR A 79 5.34 0.95 -12.82
N PRO A 80 4.11 1.50 -12.70
CA PRO A 80 3.50 1.78 -11.41
C PRO A 80 3.33 0.52 -10.54
N VAL A 81 3.77 0.57 -9.28
CA VAL A 81 3.64 -0.52 -8.31
C VAL A 81 3.02 -0.02 -7.01
N LEU A 82 1.89 -0.60 -6.62
CA LEU A 82 1.21 -0.30 -5.35
C LEU A 82 1.20 -1.53 -4.43
N GLY A 83 1.79 -1.42 -3.25
CA GLY A 83 1.71 -2.43 -2.20
C GLY A 83 0.70 -2.06 -1.12
N VAL A 84 -0.33 -2.88 -0.93
CA VAL A 84 -1.41 -2.62 0.04
C VAL A 84 -1.35 -3.61 1.20
N CYS A 85 -1.32 -3.11 2.45
CA CYS A 85 -1.29 -3.90 3.68
C CYS A 85 -0.18 -4.97 3.65
N ASN A 86 -0.51 -6.25 3.43
CA ASN A 86 0.50 -7.30 3.25
C ASN A 86 1.42 -7.05 2.05
N GLY A 87 0.91 -6.45 0.98
CA GLY A 87 1.73 -6.00 -0.14
C GLY A 87 2.72 -4.88 0.22
N ALA A 88 2.38 -4.01 1.17
CA ALA A 88 3.32 -3.00 1.69
C ALA A 88 4.48 -3.67 2.44
N GLN A 89 4.16 -4.68 3.25
CA GLN A 89 5.14 -5.50 3.96
C GLN A 89 6.06 -6.25 2.98
N VAL A 90 5.47 -6.87 1.94
CA VAL A 90 6.23 -7.50 0.84
C VAL A 90 7.14 -6.49 0.16
N GLY A 91 6.65 -5.27 -0.13
CA GLY A 91 7.42 -4.20 -0.76
C GLY A 91 8.68 -3.85 0.04
N CYS A 92 8.56 -3.70 1.36
CA CYS A 92 9.72 -3.49 2.24
C CYS A 92 10.67 -4.70 2.26
N GLU A 93 10.15 -5.91 2.43
CA GLU A 93 10.96 -7.13 2.48
C GLU A 93 11.66 -7.47 1.16
N SER A 94 11.12 -7.00 0.03
CA SER A 94 11.68 -7.17 -1.30
C SER A 94 12.65 -6.06 -1.73
N GLY A 95 12.74 -4.97 -0.95
CA GLY A 95 13.58 -3.81 -1.25
C GLY A 95 12.98 -2.83 -2.26
N LEU A 96 11.66 -2.81 -2.46
CA LEU A 96 10.97 -1.78 -3.25
C LEU A 96 10.87 -0.45 -2.49
N THR A 97 10.78 -0.54 -1.16
CA THR A 97 10.72 0.59 -0.25
C THR A 97 11.57 0.33 0.97
N GLU A 98 12.19 1.38 1.52
CA GLU A 98 12.90 1.29 2.78
C GLU A 98 11.94 1.15 3.98
N GLY A 99 12.48 0.66 5.10
CA GLY A 99 11.72 0.50 6.34
C GLY A 99 11.24 -0.93 6.57
N ALA A 100 10.55 -1.11 7.68
CA ALA A 100 9.96 -2.38 8.04
C ALA A 100 8.61 -2.15 8.72
N PHE A 101 7.70 -3.10 8.53
CA PHE A 101 6.47 -3.18 9.28
C PHE A 101 6.61 -4.28 10.33
N THR A 102 6.16 -4.00 11.55
CA THR A 102 6.25 -4.94 12.68
C THR A 102 4.95 -4.97 13.47
N THR A 103 4.88 -5.84 14.48
CA THR A 103 3.74 -5.97 15.39
C THR A 103 3.27 -4.59 15.86
N ASN A 104 1.97 -4.35 15.73
CA ASN A 104 1.32 -3.15 16.26
C ASN A 104 1.74 -2.93 17.72
N GLU A 105 1.90 -1.68 18.16
CA GLU A 105 2.26 -1.38 19.55
C GLU A 105 1.30 -1.99 20.58
N SER A 106 0.00 -2.10 20.23
CA SER A 106 -1.03 -2.75 21.04
C SER A 106 -0.92 -4.28 21.13
N ALA A 107 -0.07 -4.90 20.32
CA ALA A 107 0.04 -6.35 20.11
C ALA A 107 -1.29 -7.02 19.74
N ARG A 108 -2.21 -6.28 19.11
CA ARG A 108 -3.53 -6.75 18.66
C ARG A 108 -3.74 -6.47 17.19
N PHE A 109 -4.55 -7.31 16.55
CA PHE A 109 -5.09 -7.04 15.22
C PHE A 109 -6.06 -5.85 15.29
N GLN A 110 -5.84 -4.85 14.44
CA GLN A 110 -6.71 -3.68 14.29
C GLN A 110 -7.53 -3.81 13.01
N CYS A 111 -8.83 -3.55 13.12
CA CYS A 111 -9.78 -3.64 12.03
C CYS A 111 -10.86 -2.57 12.20
N GLU A 112 -10.61 -1.39 11.67
CA GLU A 112 -11.46 -0.21 11.85
C GLU A 112 -11.27 0.77 10.68
N HIS A 113 -12.08 1.81 10.64
CA HIS A 113 -11.90 2.93 9.74
C HIS A 113 -11.00 3.98 10.40
N VAL A 114 -10.07 4.54 9.63
CA VAL A 114 -9.12 5.54 10.11
C VAL A 114 -9.09 6.73 9.17
N PHE A 115 -8.77 7.89 9.73
CA PHE A 115 -8.53 9.09 8.95
C PHE A 115 -7.05 9.22 8.62
N LEU A 116 -6.79 9.63 7.39
CA LEU A 116 -5.45 9.87 6.87
C LEU A 116 -5.37 11.27 6.33
N ARG A 117 -4.31 11.98 6.67
CA ARG A 117 -3.96 13.24 6.04
C ARG A 117 -3.02 12.97 4.87
N VAL A 118 -3.32 13.57 3.73
CA VAL A 118 -2.44 13.58 2.55
C VAL A 118 -1.25 14.49 2.84
N GLU A 119 -0.03 13.96 2.77
CA GLU A 119 1.21 14.72 3.06
C GLU A 119 1.94 15.17 1.79
N ASN A 120 1.89 14.37 0.72
CA ASN A 120 2.45 14.71 -0.57
C ASN A 120 1.40 14.39 -1.64
N ALA A 121 0.90 15.41 -2.34
CA ALA A 121 -0.09 15.28 -3.42
C ALA A 121 0.52 15.24 -4.84
N GLU A 122 1.85 15.32 -4.95
CA GLU A 122 2.59 15.32 -6.23
C GLU A 122 3.05 13.91 -6.64
N THR A 123 2.33 12.86 -6.21
CA THR A 123 2.65 11.47 -6.55
C THR A 123 1.51 10.82 -7.33
N PRO A 124 1.76 9.77 -8.13
CA PRO A 124 0.69 9.04 -8.82
C PRO A 124 -0.40 8.54 -7.86
N TRP A 125 -0.05 8.21 -6.62
CA TRP A 125 -0.95 7.62 -5.62
C TRP A 125 -1.80 8.64 -4.88
N THR A 126 -1.51 9.93 -5.02
CA THR A 126 -2.15 11.02 -4.28
C THR A 126 -2.59 12.18 -5.17
N ALA A 127 -2.34 12.12 -6.48
CA ALA A 127 -2.69 13.16 -7.45
C ALA A 127 -4.20 13.44 -7.58
N ALA A 128 -5.06 12.60 -7.01
CA ALA A 128 -6.50 12.81 -6.94
C ALA A 128 -6.95 13.70 -5.76
N TYR A 129 -6.01 14.11 -4.90
CA TYR A 129 -6.25 14.88 -3.68
C TYR A 129 -5.38 16.16 -3.65
N GLU A 130 -5.65 17.03 -2.68
CA GLU A 130 -4.79 18.16 -2.33
C GLU A 130 -3.96 17.83 -1.07
N GLU A 131 -2.78 18.45 -0.93
CA GLU A 131 -1.99 18.34 0.30
C GLU A 131 -2.81 18.87 1.49
N GLY A 132 -2.87 18.09 2.57
CA GLY A 132 -3.65 18.40 3.76
C GLY A 132 -5.09 17.88 3.73
N ASP A 133 -5.57 17.33 2.61
CA ASP A 133 -6.87 16.63 2.57
C ASP A 133 -6.92 15.51 3.60
N VAL A 134 -8.11 15.31 4.18
CA VAL A 134 -8.40 14.22 5.11
C VAL A 134 -9.30 13.21 4.42
N ILE A 135 -8.81 11.98 4.28
CA ILE A 135 -9.53 10.85 3.68
C ILE A 135 -9.78 9.76 4.70
N GLU A 136 -10.84 8.97 4.51
CA GLU A 136 -11.17 7.85 5.40
C GLU A 136 -10.96 6.50 4.70
N LEU A 137 -10.05 5.68 5.22
CA LEU A 137 -9.77 4.34 4.69
C LEU A 137 -9.88 3.27 5.79
N PRO A 138 -10.31 2.04 5.46
CA PRO A 138 -10.29 0.92 6.39
C PRO A 138 -8.87 0.35 6.55
N ILE A 139 -8.55 -0.15 7.75
CA ILE A 139 -7.35 -0.94 8.05
C ILE A 139 -7.71 -2.37 8.48
N ALA A 140 -6.79 -3.30 8.32
CA ALA A 140 -6.93 -4.69 8.77
C ALA A 140 -5.56 -5.36 8.96
N HIS A 141 -4.85 -5.09 10.07
CA HIS A 141 -3.49 -5.60 10.27
C HIS A 141 -3.12 -5.88 11.74
N GLY A 142 -2.26 -6.88 11.94
CA GLY A 142 -1.58 -7.15 13.22
C GLY A 142 -0.11 -6.69 13.24
N GLU A 143 0.50 -6.56 12.06
CA GLU A 143 1.90 -6.16 11.87
C GLU A 143 1.99 -4.89 10.99
N GLY A 144 1.28 -3.82 11.36
CA GLY A 144 1.21 -2.59 10.56
C GLY A 144 2.08 -1.44 11.06
N ARG A 145 2.90 -1.65 12.10
CA ARG A 145 3.71 -0.58 12.67
C ARG A 145 4.94 -0.31 11.82
N PHE A 146 4.98 0.83 11.13
CA PHE A 146 6.12 1.25 10.32
C PHE A 146 7.26 1.77 11.19
N GLU A 147 8.46 1.24 10.94
CA GLU A 147 9.67 1.51 11.72
C GLU A 147 10.89 1.75 10.81
N LEU A 148 11.71 2.72 11.22
CA LEU A 148 12.98 3.11 10.61
C LEU A 148 13.94 3.62 11.69
N SER A 149 15.25 3.52 11.45
CA SER A 149 16.26 4.20 12.27
C SER A 149 16.10 5.72 12.18
N GLU A 150 16.60 6.45 13.17
CA GLU A 150 16.42 7.90 13.29
C GLU A 150 16.75 8.64 11.99
N ASP A 151 18.00 8.50 11.55
CA ASP A 151 18.55 9.09 10.33
C ASP A 151 17.74 8.76 9.06
N ARG A 152 17.29 7.51 8.90
CA ARG A 152 16.58 7.08 7.68
C ARG A 152 15.17 7.66 7.60
N TYR A 153 14.52 7.85 8.74
CA TYR A 153 13.23 8.54 8.75
C TYR A 153 13.37 10.02 8.44
N GLU A 154 14.44 10.66 8.93
CA GLU A 154 14.73 12.06 8.58
C GLU A 154 14.93 12.20 7.07
N THR A 155 15.73 11.32 6.46
CA THR A 155 15.86 11.26 4.99
C THR A 155 14.51 11.08 4.30
N LEU A 156 13.68 10.15 4.79
CA LEU A 156 12.35 9.89 4.21
C LEU A 156 11.43 11.12 4.26
N VAL A 157 11.53 11.94 5.32
CA VAL A 157 10.81 13.21 5.45
C VAL A 157 11.40 14.29 4.54
N GLU A 158 12.73 14.41 4.50
CA GLU A 158 13.43 15.40 3.67
C GLU A 158 13.22 15.19 2.17
N GLU A 159 13.10 13.93 1.74
CA GLU A 159 12.81 13.53 0.35
C GLU A 159 11.30 13.58 0.01
N ASP A 160 10.47 14.04 0.94
CA ASP A 160 9.02 14.16 0.80
C ASP A 160 8.33 12.85 0.36
N ARG A 161 8.77 11.73 0.95
CA ARG A 161 8.32 10.38 0.56
C ARG A 161 7.12 9.87 1.37
N ILE A 162 6.54 10.68 2.22
CA ILE A 162 5.37 10.28 3.01
C ILE A 162 4.12 10.61 2.21
N LEU A 163 3.33 9.59 1.90
CA LEU A 163 2.06 9.77 1.18
C LEU A 163 0.95 10.17 2.15
N PHE A 164 0.89 9.45 3.28
CA PHE A 164 -0.19 9.56 4.25
C PHE A 164 0.30 9.46 5.68
N ARG A 165 -0.30 10.23 6.58
CA ARG A 165 -0.21 10.05 8.03
C ARG A 165 -1.57 9.77 8.65
N TYR A 166 -1.61 8.89 9.65
CA TYR A 166 -2.78 8.76 10.52
C TYR A 166 -3.04 10.07 11.26
N CYS A 167 -4.28 10.53 11.20
CA CYS A 167 -4.76 11.75 11.84
C CYS A 167 -6.16 11.57 12.44
N ASP A 168 -6.63 12.55 13.19
CA ASP A 168 -8.05 12.63 13.56
C ASP A 168 -8.91 13.16 12.40
N ALA A 169 -10.23 13.23 12.61
CA ALA A 169 -11.18 13.68 11.59
C ALA A 169 -10.97 15.15 11.16
N GLU A 170 -10.30 15.95 12.00
CA GLU A 170 -9.95 17.34 11.72
C GLU A 170 -8.55 17.48 11.07
N GLY A 171 -7.86 16.37 10.78
CA GLY A 171 -6.54 16.38 10.14
C GLY A 171 -5.37 16.62 11.08
N ASN A 172 -5.57 16.55 12.39
CA ASN A 172 -4.48 16.66 13.36
C ASN A 172 -3.77 15.32 13.51
N VAL A 173 -2.45 15.34 13.34
CA VAL A 173 -1.59 14.16 13.51
C VAL A 173 -1.24 14.02 14.98
N THR A 174 -1.94 13.13 15.67
CA THR A 174 -1.80 12.90 17.12
C THR A 174 -1.42 11.44 17.42
N PRO A 175 -0.77 11.15 18.56
CA PRO A 175 -0.50 9.77 18.97
C PRO A 175 -1.76 8.91 19.07
N GLU A 176 -2.89 9.48 19.49
CA GLU A 176 -4.16 8.77 19.68
C GLU A 176 -4.80 8.34 18.36
N ALA A 177 -4.57 9.10 17.28
CA ALA A 177 -5.04 8.76 15.93
C ALA A 177 -4.27 7.59 15.30
N ASN A 178 -3.12 7.21 15.86
CA ASN A 178 -2.24 6.19 15.29
C ASN A 178 -2.60 4.79 15.81
N PRO A 179 -3.23 3.92 14.98
CA PRO A 179 -3.81 2.66 15.45
C PRO A 179 -2.76 1.58 15.74
N ASN A 180 -1.54 1.73 15.19
CA ASN A 180 -0.48 0.72 15.25
C ASN A 180 0.81 1.22 15.91
N GLY A 181 0.91 2.50 16.24
CA GLY A 181 2.11 3.12 16.82
C GLY A 181 3.22 3.37 15.80
N SER A 182 2.90 3.51 14.51
CA SER A 182 3.90 3.77 13.46
C SER A 182 4.69 5.04 13.75
N ARG A 183 6.00 5.02 13.48
CA ARG A 183 6.83 6.20 13.67
C ARG A 183 6.32 7.36 12.83
N GLY A 184 6.13 8.52 13.47
CA GLY A 184 5.62 9.72 12.82
C GLY A 184 4.19 9.58 12.27
N ASN A 185 3.40 8.63 12.78
CA ASN A 185 2.06 8.31 12.27
C ASN A 185 2.04 7.92 10.79
N VAL A 186 3.15 7.45 10.22
CA VAL A 186 3.22 7.07 8.81
C VAL A 186 2.24 5.93 8.51
N ALA A 187 1.37 6.14 7.52
CA ALA A 187 0.39 5.16 7.05
C ALA A 187 0.72 4.64 5.63
N GLY A 188 1.42 5.44 4.84
CA GLY A 188 1.92 5.06 3.52
C GLY A 188 3.08 5.93 3.07
N VAL A 189 3.95 5.36 2.24
CA VAL A 189 5.18 5.98 1.76
C VAL A 189 5.46 5.63 0.30
N ARG A 190 6.18 6.50 -0.38
CA ARG A 190 6.73 6.29 -1.72
C ARG A 190 7.98 5.39 -1.64
N GLY A 191 8.09 4.46 -2.58
CA GLY A 191 9.27 3.63 -2.76
C GLY A 191 10.48 4.42 -3.26
N GLU A 192 11.59 3.73 -3.52
CA GLU A 192 12.80 4.40 -4.03
C GLU A 192 12.52 5.06 -5.39
N PHE A 193 11.84 4.32 -6.27
CA PHE A 193 11.32 4.84 -7.52
C PHE A 193 10.01 5.64 -7.29
N GLU A 194 9.80 6.69 -8.08
CA GLU A 194 8.66 7.61 -7.91
C GLU A 194 7.31 6.94 -8.18
N ASN A 195 7.31 5.95 -9.06
CA ASN A 195 6.18 5.11 -9.46
C ASN A 195 5.86 3.99 -8.46
N VAL A 196 6.54 3.90 -7.32
CA VAL A 196 6.28 2.87 -6.30
C VAL A 196 5.63 3.50 -5.07
N GLY A 197 4.57 2.89 -4.57
CA GLY A 197 3.88 3.29 -3.35
C GLY A 197 3.55 2.08 -2.48
N VAL A 198 3.65 2.24 -1.17
CA VAL A 198 3.21 1.23 -0.20
C VAL A 198 2.39 1.87 0.91
N LEU A 199 1.30 1.23 1.32
CA LEU A 199 0.43 1.72 2.39
C LEU A 199 -0.24 0.58 3.16
N MET A 200 -0.46 0.78 4.47
CA MET A 200 -1.16 -0.18 5.32
C MET A 200 -2.69 -0.15 5.19
N PRO A 201 -3.34 1.03 5.05
CA PRO A 201 -4.77 1.10 4.78
C PRO A 201 -5.17 0.46 3.45
N HIS A 202 -6.44 0.07 3.33
CA HIS A 202 -6.99 -0.69 2.21
C HIS A 202 -7.85 0.20 1.27
N PRO A 203 -7.25 0.91 0.30
CA PRO A 203 -8.00 1.77 -0.63
C PRO A 203 -8.99 0.97 -1.48
N GLU A 204 -8.69 -0.28 -1.80
CA GLU A 204 -9.57 -1.18 -2.57
C GLU A 204 -10.89 -1.48 -1.85
N ARG A 205 -10.89 -1.41 -0.52
CA ARG A 205 -12.10 -1.60 0.29
C ARG A 205 -12.93 -0.32 0.41
N ALA A 206 -12.36 0.86 0.15
CA ALA A 206 -13.05 2.15 0.15
C ALA A 206 -13.14 2.72 -1.27
N SER A 207 -13.48 1.89 -2.27
CA SER A 207 -13.64 2.32 -3.66
C SER A 207 -15.04 2.11 -4.22
N LEU A 208 -15.81 1.18 -3.65
CA LEU A 208 -17.17 0.86 -4.11
C LEU A 208 -18.20 1.47 -3.14
N PRO A 209 -19.16 2.28 -3.63
CA PRO A 209 -20.16 2.94 -2.78
C PRO A 209 -21.13 1.96 -2.11
N ASP A 210 -21.26 0.74 -2.65
CA ASP A 210 -22.13 -0.30 -2.07
C ASP A 210 -21.50 -1.00 -0.86
N LEU A 211 -20.19 -0.87 -0.64
CA LEU A 211 -19.45 -1.56 0.42
C LEU A 211 -19.20 -0.68 1.65
N ASN A 212 -18.90 0.60 1.43
CA ASN A 212 -18.54 1.53 2.49
C ASN A 212 -19.13 2.92 2.23
N ALA A 213 -19.30 3.70 3.30
CA ALA A 213 -19.77 5.08 3.19
C ALA A 213 -18.73 5.99 2.53
N SER A 214 -17.44 5.78 2.82
CA SER A 214 -16.35 6.44 2.11
C SER A 214 -15.97 5.68 0.84
N THR A 215 -15.76 6.44 -0.22
CA THR A 215 -15.17 6.00 -1.49
C THR A 215 -13.81 6.65 -1.75
N ASP A 216 -13.18 7.22 -0.72
CA ASP A 216 -11.97 8.03 -0.90
C ASP A 216 -10.82 7.21 -1.47
N GLY A 217 -10.76 5.90 -1.18
CA GLY A 217 -9.73 4.99 -1.69
C GLY A 217 -9.67 4.88 -3.22
N ALA A 218 -10.74 5.26 -3.91
CA ALA A 218 -10.75 5.33 -5.36
C ALA A 218 -9.67 6.27 -5.91
N GLY A 219 -9.38 7.39 -5.22
CA GLY A 219 -8.36 8.34 -5.66
C GLY A 219 -6.95 7.73 -5.69
N VAL A 220 -6.60 6.87 -4.73
CA VAL A 220 -5.32 6.13 -4.72
C VAL A 220 -5.23 5.19 -5.93
N LEU A 221 -6.29 4.44 -6.20
CA LEU A 221 -6.29 3.46 -7.30
C LEU A 221 -6.31 4.11 -8.68
N ARG A 222 -6.76 5.36 -8.81
CA ARG A 222 -6.62 6.16 -10.04
C ARG A 222 -5.17 6.46 -10.40
N GLY A 223 -4.21 6.22 -9.51
CA GLY A 223 -2.78 6.27 -9.84
C GLY A 223 -2.37 5.32 -10.98
N PHE A 224 -3.19 4.31 -11.28
CA PHE A 224 -2.99 3.44 -12.44
C PHE A 224 -3.56 3.98 -13.77
N GLU A 225 -4.30 5.11 -13.77
CA GLU A 225 -4.87 5.71 -14.99
C GLU A 225 -3.85 6.57 -15.77
N GLY A 226 -2.74 6.98 -15.14
CA GLY A 226 -1.95 8.15 -15.55
C GLY A 226 -0.53 7.92 -16.07
N ILE A 227 -0.14 6.70 -16.45
CA ILE A 227 1.23 6.39 -16.88
C ILE A 227 1.25 5.68 -18.24
#